data_AF-A0A1D7QEX7-F1
#
_entry.id   AF-A0A1D7QEX7-F1
#
_cell.length_a   1.000
_cell.length_b   1.000
_cell.length_c   1.000
_cell.angle_alpha   90.00
_cell.angle_beta   90.00
_cell.angle_gamma   90.00
#
_symmetry.space_group_name_H-M   'P 1'
#
loop_
_entity.id
_entity.type
_entity.pdbx_description
1 polymer ?
#
loop_
_entity_poly.entity_id
_entity_poly.type
_entity_poly.pdbx_seq_one_letter_code
_entity_poly.pdbx_strand_id
1 'polypeptide(L)'
;MYRKDLITAEIQKLAQVLARIMGLKLEGKLEEADEVFRESLLKDFGVTEDILLSNDFNKFEILINDSAFPAEKLEMLSQFLYAEFNPLQPSERNTALAEKLNLIYQMLEVKHHIVSMINLDRQRKVQQYLNS
;
A
#
# COMPACT_ATOMS: atom_id res chain seq x y z
N MET A 1 13.82 24.05 -1.21
CA MET A 1 14.22 23.45 0.07
C MET A 1 12.98 22.95 0.80
N TYR A 2 12.17 23.83 1.42
CA TYR A 2 11.01 23.46 2.24
C TYR A 2 10.10 22.31 1.75
N ARG A 3 9.62 22.31 0.51
CA ARG A 3 8.67 21.26 0.05
C ARG A 3 9.30 19.87 -0.05
N LYS A 4 10.58 19.78 -0.47
CA LYS A 4 11.28 18.50 -0.56
C LYS A 4 11.58 17.95 0.83
N ASP A 5 12.01 18.81 1.74
CA ASP A 5 12.35 18.43 3.12
C ASP A 5 11.10 17.91 3.88
N LEU A 6 9.93 18.52 3.64
CA LEU A 6 8.66 18.08 4.21
C LEU A 6 8.24 16.69 3.69
N ILE A 7 8.34 16.44 2.38
CA ILE A 7 8.03 15.11 1.81
C ILE A 7 9.01 14.07 2.37
N THR A 8 10.30 14.37 2.41
CA THR A 8 11.29 13.44 2.97
C THR A 8 11.00 13.09 4.43
N ALA A 9 10.63 14.07 5.27
CA ALA A 9 10.24 13.81 6.65
C ALA A 9 8.98 12.94 6.75
N GLU A 10 7.99 13.16 5.88
CA GLU A 10 6.78 12.34 5.81
C GLU A 10 7.11 10.89 5.42
N ILE A 11 7.91 10.68 4.38
CA ILE A 11 8.34 9.34 3.95
C ILE A 11 9.14 8.63 5.06
N GLN A 12 10.02 9.34 5.77
CA GLN A 12 10.75 8.77 6.90
C GLN A 12 9.81 8.34 8.04
N LYS A 13 8.80 9.16 8.37
CA LYS A 13 7.77 8.81 9.35
C LYS A 13 7.01 7.55 8.91
N LEU A 14 6.59 7.47 7.65
CA LEU A 14 5.90 6.30 7.10
C LEU A 14 6.78 5.04 7.17
N ALA A 15 8.07 5.15 6.87
CA ALA A 15 9.00 4.03 6.96
C ALA A 15 9.17 3.53 8.40
N GLN A 16 9.22 4.43 9.39
CA GLN A 16 9.27 4.07 10.81
C GLN A 16 7.99 3.36 11.25
N VAL A 17 6.83 3.82 10.79
CA VAL A 17 5.54 3.17 11.06
C VAL A 17 5.51 1.75 10.47
N LEU A 18 5.94 1.58 9.21
CA LEU A 18 6.02 0.27 8.59
C LEU A 18 6.98 -0.66 9.35
N ALA A 19 8.15 -0.16 9.74
CA ALA A 19 9.10 -0.92 10.55
C ALA A 19 8.49 -1.36 11.89
N ARG A 20 7.69 -0.50 12.54
CA ARG A 20 6.95 -0.87 13.76
C ARG A 20 5.94 -1.99 13.49
N ILE A 21 5.14 -1.88 12.42
CA ILE A 21 4.17 -2.94 12.04
C ILE A 21 4.90 -4.27 11.83
N MET A 22 6.01 -4.25 11.08
CA MET A 22 6.82 -5.45 10.85
C MET A 22 7.39 -6.04 12.15
N GLY A 23 7.89 -5.19 13.06
CA GLY A 23 8.38 -5.61 14.37
C GLY A 23 7.31 -6.29 15.22
N LEU A 24 6.11 -5.70 15.30
CA LEU A 24 4.97 -6.28 16.03
C LEU A 24 4.56 -7.64 15.46
N LYS A 25 4.56 -7.79 14.12
CA LYS A 25 4.30 -9.08 13.47
C LYS A 25 5.32 -10.15 13.84
N LEU A 26 6.61 -9.80 13.87
CA LEU A 26 7.68 -10.72 14.28
C LEU A 26 7.58 -11.11 15.76
N GLU A 27 7.09 -10.20 16.61
CA GLU A 27 6.81 -10.46 18.03
C GLU A 27 5.51 -11.27 18.27
N GLY A 28 4.74 -11.58 17.22
CA GLY A 28 3.45 -12.27 17.33
C GLY A 28 2.29 -11.39 17.81
N LYS A 29 2.50 -10.08 17.94
CA LYS A 29 1.49 -9.09 18.35
C LYS A 29 0.62 -8.67 17.16
N LEU A 30 -0.09 -9.63 16.58
CA LEU A 30 -0.81 -9.44 15.32
C LEU A 30 -1.93 -8.40 15.42
N GLU A 31 -2.69 -8.40 16.52
CA GLU A 31 -3.79 -7.45 16.74
C GLU A 31 -3.29 -6.00 16.82
N GLU A 32 -2.19 -5.76 17.55
CA GLU A 32 -1.57 -4.42 17.62
C GLU A 32 -1.00 -4.00 16.27
N ALA A 33 -0.37 -4.92 15.53
CA ALA A 33 0.15 -4.64 14.20
C ALA A 33 -0.98 -4.21 13.24
N ASP A 34 -2.11 -4.92 13.30
CA ASP A 34 -3.27 -4.68 12.45
C ASP A 34 -4.00 -3.38 12.82
N GLU A 35 -4.04 -3.03 14.11
CA GLU A 35 -4.52 -1.72 14.58
C GLU A 35 -3.65 -0.57 14.05
N VAL A 36 -2.33 -0.65 14.24
CA VAL A 36 -1.39 0.36 13.73
C VAL A 36 -1.49 0.49 12.20
N PHE A 37 -1.66 -0.63 11.49
CA PHE A 37 -1.87 -0.63 10.04
C PHE A 37 -3.14 0.14 9.64
N ARG A 38 -4.30 -0.19 10.23
CA ARG A 38 -5.58 0.49 9.92
C ARG A 38 -5.53 1.98 10.25
N GLU A 39 -4.97 2.34 11.40
CA GLU A 39 -4.80 3.75 11.79
C GLU A 39 -3.93 4.51 10.79
N SER A 40 -2.84 3.89 10.32
CA SER A 40 -1.91 4.50 9.38
C SER A 40 -2.52 4.68 8.00
N LEU A 41 -3.27 3.68 7.51
CA LEU A 41 -4.03 3.78 6.27
C LEU A 41 -5.00 4.97 6.28
N LEU A 42 -5.77 5.11 7.37
CA LEU A 42 -6.70 6.21 7.50
C LEU A 42 -6.00 7.56 7.63
N LYS A 43 -5.05 7.67 8.57
CA LYS A 43 -4.45 8.95 8.96
C LYS A 43 -3.51 9.50 7.89
N ASP A 44 -2.66 8.66 7.33
CA ASP A 44 -1.60 9.10 6.43
C ASP A 44 -2.00 8.97 4.96
N PHE A 45 -2.91 8.05 4.60
CA PHE A 45 -3.34 7.83 3.21
C PHE A 45 -4.82 8.13 2.95
N GLY A 46 -5.63 8.42 3.98
CA GLY A 46 -7.08 8.62 3.79
C GLY A 46 -7.81 7.36 3.30
N VAL A 47 -7.17 6.19 3.41
CA VAL A 47 -7.73 4.91 2.97
C VAL A 47 -8.49 4.30 4.15
N THR A 48 -9.80 4.22 4.05
CA THR A 48 -10.61 3.47 5.01
C THR A 48 -10.63 1.99 4.66
N GLU A 49 -10.99 1.14 5.62
CA GLU A 49 -11.17 -0.29 5.37
C GLU A 49 -12.31 -0.56 4.35
N ASP A 50 -13.38 0.25 4.37
CA ASP A 50 -14.44 0.20 3.35
C ASP A 50 -13.91 0.46 1.95
N ILE A 51 -13.04 1.46 1.77
CA ILE A 51 -12.46 1.78 0.46
C ILE A 51 -11.47 0.70 0.03
N LEU A 52 -10.66 0.19 0.96
CA LEU A 52 -9.66 -0.84 0.70
C LEU A 52 -10.30 -2.16 0.27
N LEU A 53 -11.36 -2.58 0.96
CA LEU A 53 -12.07 -3.84 0.74
C LEU A 53 -13.25 -3.70 -0.22
N SER A 54 -13.49 -2.50 -0.76
CA SER A 54 -14.60 -2.27 -1.68
C SER A 54 -14.40 -3.05 -2.98
N ASN A 55 -15.47 -3.77 -3.37
CA ASN A 55 -15.63 -4.29 -4.73
C ASN A 55 -15.86 -3.16 -5.76
N ASP A 56 -16.21 -1.95 -5.30
CA ASP A 56 -16.26 -0.77 -6.16
C ASP A 56 -14.84 -0.24 -6.41
N PHE A 57 -14.21 -0.79 -7.44
CA PHE A 57 -12.84 -0.48 -7.83
C PHE A 57 -12.62 1.03 -8.10
N ASN A 58 -13.65 1.73 -8.56
CA ASN A 58 -13.58 3.16 -8.87
C ASN A 58 -13.32 4.01 -7.62
N LYS A 59 -13.82 3.62 -6.44
CA LYS A 59 -13.61 4.40 -5.20
C LYS A 59 -12.13 4.52 -4.85
N PHE A 60 -11.41 3.41 -4.93
CA PHE A 60 -9.98 3.39 -4.62
C PHE A 60 -9.19 4.11 -5.71
N GLU A 61 -9.52 3.88 -6.99
CA GLU A 61 -8.86 4.55 -8.11
C GLU A 61 -9.01 6.07 -8.08
N ILE A 62 -10.22 6.57 -7.79
CA ILE A 62 -10.50 8.00 -7.60
C ILE A 62 -9.67 8.53 -6.43
N LEU A 63 -9.67 7.83 -5.28
CA LEU A 63 -8.90 8.25 -4.11
C LEU A 63 -7.42 8.45 -4.45
N ILE A 64 -6.78 7.49 -5.14
CA ILE A 64 -5.35 7.60 -5.46
C ILE A 64 -5.04 8.55 -6.62
N ASN A 65 -6.01 8.84 -7.50
CA ASN A 65 -5.84 9.79 -8.59
C ASN A 65 -6.07 11.26 -8.16
N ASP A 66 -7.13 11.52 -7.39
CA ASP A 66 -7.57 12.87 -7.00
C ASP A 66 -6.73 13.45 -5.86
N SER A 67 -6.18 12.60 -5.00
CA SER A 67 -5.33 13.01 -3.87
C SER A 67 -3.97 13.58 -4.27
N ALA A 68 -3.63 13.61 -5.58
CA ALA A 68 -2.34 14.04 -6.10
C ALA A 68 -1.16 13.43 -5.33
N PHE A 69 -1.27 12.14 -4.97
CA PHE A 69 -0.22 11.46 -4.22
C PHE A 69 1.13 11.64 -4.93
N PRO A 70 2.15 12.18 -4.24
CA PRO A 70 3.50 12.13 -4.79
C PRO A 70 3.91 10.68 -4.91
N ALA A 71 4.74 10.39 -5.90
CA ALA A 71 5.09 9.03 -6.27
C ALA A 71 5.70 8.26 -5.08
N GLU A 72 6.50 8.93 -4.26
CA GLU A 72 7.12 8.37 -3.05
C GLU A 72 6.07 7.91 -2.03
N LYS A 73 4.96 8.66 -1.89
CA LYS A 73 3.87 8.29 -0.98
C LYS A 73 3.06 7.13 -1.52
N LEU A 74 2.87 7.07 -2.84
CA LEU A 74 2.24 5.94 -3.51
C LEU A 74 3.11 4.67 -3.41
N GLU A 75 4.44 4.81 -3.51
CA GLU A 75 5.38 3.72 -3.22
C GLU A 75 5.26 3.24 -1.78
N MET A 76 5.20 4.15 -0.80
CA MET A 76 4.98 3.77 0.60
C MET A 76 3.66 3.04 0.80
N LEU A 77 2.55 3.52 0.21
CA LEU A 77 1.26 2.81 0.28
C LEU A 77 1.37 1.38 -0.25
N SER A 78 2.06 1.18 -1.38
CA SER A 78 2.29 -0.15 -1.94
C SER A 78 3.04 -1.07 -0.96
N GLN A 79 4.01 -0.54 -0.21
CA GLN A 79 4.76 -1.32 0.78
C GLN A 79 3.88 -1.72 1.97
N PHE A 80 3.02 -0.81 2.45
CA PHE A 80 2.06 -1.11 3.51
C PHE A 80 1.09 -2.21 3.08
N LEU A 81 0.44 -2.06 1.92
CA LEU A 81 -0.52 -3.05 1.44
C LEU A 81 0.15 -4.40 1.15
N TYR A 82 1.38 -4.40 0.62
CA TYR A 82 2.12 -5.62 0.34
C TYR A 82 2.54 -6.35 1.63
N ALA A 83 2.72 -5.64 2.76
CA ALA A 83 3.02 -6.26 4.05
C ALA A 83 1.83 -7.04 4.62
N GLU A 84 0.60 -6.74 4.20
CA GLU A 84 -0.62 -7.48 4.54
C GLU A 84 -0.99 -8.55 3.50
N PHE A 85 -0.47 -8.44 2.28
CA PHE A 85 -0.75 -9.38 1.21
C PHE A 85 -0.02 -10.71 1.42
N ASN A 86 -0.79 -11.80 1.46
CA ASN A 86 -0.28 -13.15 1.57
C ASN A 86 -0.82 -14.04 0.44
N PRO A 87 -0.05 -14.29 -0.64
CA PRO A 87 -0.52 -15.07 -1.78
C PRO A 87 -0.85 -16.54 -1.44
N LEU A 88 -0.39 -17.05 -0.29
CA LEU A 88 -0.67 -18.42 0.15
C LEU A 88 -2.00 -18.56 0.89
N GLN A 89 -2.72 -17.45 1.16
CA GLN A 89 -3.99 -17.43 1.88
C GLN A 89 -5.08 -16.75 1.05
N PRO A 90 -5.71 -17.47 0.10
CA PRO A 90 -6.82 -16.94 -0.69
C PRO A 90 -7.96 -16.51 0.21
N SER A 91 -8.37 -15.25 0.08
CA SER A 91 -9.52 -14.66 0.78
C SER A 91 -9.99 -13.43 0.03
N GLU A 92 -11.24 -13.01 0.26
CA GLU A 92 -11.79 -11.77 -0.32
C GLU A 92 -10.90 -10.57 0.01
N ARG A 93 -10.40 -10.47 1.25
CA ARG A 93 -9.45 -9.43 1.68
C ARG A 93 -8.17 -9.48 0.85
N ASN A 94 -7.59 -10.67 0.67
CA ASN A 94 -6.32 -10.81 -0.05
C ASN A 94 -6.48 -10.52 -1.56
N THR A 95 -7.63 -10.83 -2.14
CA THR A 95 -7.99 -10.44 -3.50
C THR A 95 -8.16 -8.93 -3.64
N ALA A 96 -8.88 -8.29 -2.71
CA ALA A 96 -9.00 -6.83 -2.70
C ALA A 96 -7.63 -6.14 -2.59
N LEU A 97 -6.75 -6.62 -1.69
CA LEU A 97 -5.37 -6.12 -1.56
C LEU A 97 -4.58 -6.30 -2.86
N ALA A 98 -4.66 -7.47 -3.49
CA ALA A 98 -3.99 -7.76 -4.75
C ALA A 98 -4.43 -6.81 -5.88
N GLU A 99 -5.74 -6.59 -6.02
CA GLU A 99 -6.30 -5.64 -6.97
C GLU A 99 -5.78 -4.21 -6.75
N LYS A 100 -5.80 -3.73 -5.50
CA LYS A 100 -5.32 -2.37 -5.16
C LYS A 100 -3.82 -2.24 -5.38
N LEU A 101 -3.04 -3.27 -5.03
CA LEU A 101 -1.60 -3.32 -5.29
C LEU A 101 -1.30 -3.25 -6.79
N ASN A 102 -2.00 -4.04 -7.60
CA ASN A 102 -1.78 -4.04 -9.05
C ASN A 102 -2.04 -2.66 -9.66
N LEU A 103 -3.12 -1.99 -9.22
CA LEU A 103 -3.43 -0.63 -9.65
C LEU A 103 -2.34 0.39 -9.24
N ILE A 104 -1.87 0.32 -8.00
CA ILE A 104 -0.80 1.19 -7.51
C ILE A 104 0.47 1.00 -8.36
N TYR A 105 0.87 -0.24 -8.63
CA TYR A 105 2.06 -0.51 -9.45
C TYR A 105 1.89 -0.01 -10.88
N GLN A 106 0.72 -0.20 -11.50
CA GLN A 106 0.42 0.37 -12.82
C GLN A 106 0.50 1.89 -12.82
N MET A 107 -0.01 2.55 -11.78
CA MET A 107 0.04 4.01 -11.67
C MET A 107 1.47 4.53 -11.48
N LEU A 108 2.28 3.86 -10.66
CA LEU A 108 3.70 4.19 -10.49
C LEU A 108 4.47 4.11 -11.80
N GLU A 109 4.23 3.05 -12.59
CA GLU A 109 4.88 2.84 -13.89
C GLU A 109 4.40 3.84 -14.95
N VAL A 110 3.07 3.96 -15.14
CA VAL A 110 2.49 4.69 -16.26
C VAL A 110 2.45 6.21 -16.02
N LYS A 111 2.02 6.63 -14.82
CA LYS A 111 1.79 8.06 -14.50
C LYS A 111 3.05 8.72 -13.92
N HIS A 112 3.80 8.00 -13.09
CA HIS A 112 4.97 8.54 -12.41
C HIS A 112 6.30 8.12 -13.04
N HIS A 113 6.27 7.20 -14.04
CA HIS A 113 7.47 6.67 -14.70
C HIS A 113 8.50 6.07 -13.72
N ILE A 114 8.02 5.55 -12.58
CA ILE A 114 8.84 4.87 -11.59
C ILE A 114 8.82 3.37 -11.88
N VAL A 115 9.98 2.87 -12.30
CA VAL A 115 10.20 1.44 -12.53
C VAL A 115 11.23 0.94 -11.52
N SER A 116 10.75 0.27 -10.48
CA SER A 116 11.57 -0.37 -9.46
C SER A 116 11.56 -1.89 -9.67
N MET A 117 12.73 -2.53 -9.65
CA MET A 117 12.82 -4.00 -9.75
C MET A 117 12.00 -4.69 -8.66
N ILE A 118 11.92 -4.10 -7.46
CA ILE A 118 11.12 -4.61 -6.35
C ILE A 118 9.63 -4.53 -6.70
N ASN A 119 9.17 -3.39 -7.22
CA ASN A 119 7.76 -3.22 -7.59
C ASN A 119 7.37 -4.16 -8.72
N LEU A 120 8.24 -4.35 -9.73
CA LEU A 120 8.02 -5.30 -10.82
C LEU A 120 7.93 -6.76 -10.33
N ASP A 121 8.77 -7.17 -9.39
CA ASP A 121 8.70 -8.52 -8.81
C ASP A 121 7.40 -8.72 -8.02
N ARG A 122 7.03 -7.74 -7.20
CA ARG A 122 5.79 -7.76 -6.40
C ARG A 122 4.54 -7.74 -7.29
N GLN A 123 4.53 -6.89 -8.32
CA GLN A 123 3.43 -6.82 -9.28
C GLN A 123 3.25 -8.15 -10.01
N ARG A 124 4.34 -8.82 -10.41
CA ARG A 124 4.27 -10.16 -10.99
C ARG A 124 3.62 -11.17 -10.05
N LYS A 125 4.00 -11.19 -8.76
CA LYS A 125 3.39 -12.07 -7.74
C LYS A 125 1.90 -11.79 -7.54
N VAL A 126 1.54 -10.52 -7.50
CA VAL A 126 0.15 -10.06 -7.38
C VAL A 126 -0.67 -10.51 -8.60
N GLN A 127 -0.15 -10.32 -9.82
CA GLN A 127 -0.82 -10.74 -11.05
C GLN A 127 -0.93 -12.25 -11.15
N GLN A 128 0.08 -13.01 -10.71
CA GLN A 128 0.00 -14.47 -10.64
C GLN A 128 -1.15 -14.89 -9.71
N TYR A 129 -1.24 -14.31 -8.52
CA TYR A 129 -2.34 -14.57 -7.59
C TYR A 129 -3.71 -14.26 -8.19
N LEU A 130 -3.87 -13.12 -8.88
CA LEU A 130 -5.14 -12.72 -9.50
C LEU A 130 -5.57 -13.59 -10.69
N ASN A 131 -4.62 -14.25 -11.34
CA ASN A 131 -4.86 -15.11 -12.51
C ASN A 131 -4.85 -16.61 -12.17
N SER A 132 -4.74 -16.97 -10.88
CA SER A 132 -4.75 -18.36 -10.39
C SER A 132 -6.16 -18.81 -10.05
#